data_AF-A0A093C039-F1
#
_entry.id   AF-A0A093C039-F1
#
_cell.length_a   1.000
_cell.length_b   1.000
_cell.length_c   1.000
_cell.angle_alpha   90.00
_cell.angle_beta   90.00
_cell.angle_gamma   90.00
#
_symmetry.space_group_name_H-M   'P 1'
#
loop_
_entity.id
_entity.type
_entity.pdbx_description
1 polymer ?
#
loop_
_entity_poly.entity_id
_entity_poly.type
_entity_poly.pdbx_seq_one_letter_code
_entity_poly.pdbx_strand_id
1 'polypeptide(L)'
;KKKKRKLSKEMAEKATKELEKMQLQEKAEVKYKEWLKKKRAEEAEKKKKEKEKEKEREAELQEKKARSEKIFKEWLQNARNKPRPLLYGYGFPHGKSAGGADGNSYPAPAYCNPIPWKPVHVPPPKEDSVFTMKKSKRPVSCQSHTSSPVVIYKPKNNLCVGSLCRKQ
;
A
#
# COMPACT_ATOMS: atom_id res chain seq x y z
N LYS A 1 -93.00 3.91 0.45
CA LYS A 1 -92.16 3.30 -0.62
C LYS A 1 -90.94 4.16 -1.04
N LYS A 2 -91.05 5.50 -1.19
CA LYS A 2 -89.94 6.39 -1.63
C LYS A 2 -88.71 6.44 -0.69
N LYS A 3 -88.89 6.53 0.63
CA LYS A 3 -87.76 6.59 1.61
C LYS A 3 -86.86 5.34 1.59
N LYS A 4 -87.45 4.13 1.54
CA LYS A 4 -86.70 2.86 1.45
C LYS A 4 -85.82 2.76 0.18
N ARG A 5 -86.30 3.28 -0.97
CA ARG A 5 -85.50 3.30 -2.22
C ARG A 5 -84.32 4.28 -2.15
N LYS A 6 -84.44 5.40 -1.42
CA LYS A 6 -83.32 6.33 -1.20
C LYS A 6 -82.23 5.71 -0.31
N LEU A 7 -82.63 5.05 0.78
CA LEU A 7 -81.69 4.37 1.68
C LEU A 7 -80.93 3.26 0.96
N SER A 8 -81.61 2.45 0.14
CA SER A 8 -80.97 1.39 -0.65
C SER A 8 -79.96 1.92 -1.68
N LYS A 9 -80.23 3.06 -2.32
CA LYS A 9 -79.27 3.71 -3.23
C LYS A 9 -78.04 4.24 -2.50
N GLU A 10 -78.23 4.84 -1.33
CA GLU A 10 -77.12 5.37 -0.52
C GLU A 10 -76.19 4.24 -0.03
N MET A 11 -76.75 3.10 0.37
CA MET A 11 -75.95 1.93 0.77
C MET A 11 -75.18 1.33 -0.40
N ALA A 12 -75.77 1.30 -1.60
CA ALA A 12 -75.08 0.84 -2.80
C ALA A 12 -73.90 1.77 -3.16
N GLU A 13 -74.09 3.09 -3.06
CA GLU A 13 -73.03 4.07 -3.33
C GLU A 13 -71.91 4.03 -2.27
N LYS A 14 -72.25 3.79 -0.99
CA LYS A 14 -71.24 3.58 0.06
C LYS A 14 -70.43 2.30 -0.18
N ALA A 15 -71.09 1.21 -0.57
CA ALA A 15 -70.42 -0.04 -0.87
C ALA A 15 -69.44 0.07 -2.05
N THR A 16 -69.80 0.80 -3.12
CA THR A 16 -68.88 1.02 -4.25
C THR A 16 -67.68 1.88 -3.84
N LYS A 17 -67.90 2.94 -3.04
CA LYS A 17 -66.81 3.80 -2.53
C LYS A 17 -65.86 3.06 -1.60
N GLU A 18 -66.36 2.17 -0.74
CA GLU A 18 -65.51 1.34 0.12
C GLU A 18 -64.69 0.33 -0.70
N LEU A 19 -65.31 -0.30 -1.71
CA LEU A 19 -64.60 -1.22 -2.59
C LEU A 19 -63.46 -0.51 -3.36
N GLU A 20 -63.69 0.69 -3.89
CA GLU A 20 -62.67 1.48 -4.58
C GLU A 20 -61.51 1.87 -3.65
N LYS A 21 -61.80 2.24 -2.39
CA LYS A 21 -60.78 2.54 -1.38
C LYS A 21 -59.92 1.31 -1.05
N MET A 22 -60.54 0.15 -0.85
CA MET A 22 -59.84 -1.11 -0.60
C MET A 22 -58.93 -1.46 -1.78
N GLN A 23 -59.40 -1.30 -3.02
CA GLN A 23 -58.58 -1.55 -4.21
C GLN A 23 -57.38 -0.59 -4.33
N LEU A 24 -57.55 0.69 -3.98
CA LEU A 24 -56.45 1.65 -3.96
C LEU A 24 -55.40 1.28 -2.91
N GLN A 25 -55.85 0.86 -1.73
CA GLN A 25 -54.98 0.45 -0.65
C GLN A 25 -54.22 -0.83 -0.99
N GLU A 26 -54.89 -1.83 -1.56
CA GLU A 26 -54.25 -3.07 -2.02
C GLU A 26 -53.19 -2.79 -3.09
N LYS A 27 -53.51 -1.94 -4.09
CA LYS A 27 -52.54 -1.52 -5.12
C LYS A 27 -51.32 -0.82 -4.51
N ALA A 28 -51.51 0.02 -3.49
CA ALA A 28 -50.42 0.68 -2.80
C ALA A 28 -49.56 -0.32 -2.00
N GLU A 29 -50.18 -1.25 -1.29
CA GLU A 29 -49.49 -2.29 -0.54
C GLU A 29 -48.68 -3.23 -1.43
N VAL A 30 -49.22 -3.61 -2.59
CA VAL A 30 -48.51 -4.44 -3.58
C VAL A 30 -47.27 -3.70 -4.07
N LYS A 31 -47.40 -2.44 -4.50
CA LYS A 31 -46.26 -1.62 -4.93
C LYS A 31 -45.21 -1.46 -3.84
N TYR A 32 -45.63 -1.25 -2.60
CA TYR A 32 -44.72 -1.12 -1.46
C TYR A 32 -43.96 -2.42 -1.19
N LYS A 33 -44.65 -3.58 -1.23
CA LYS A 33 -44.03 -4.90 -1.06
C LYS A 33 -43.03 -5.20 -2.18
N GLU A 34 -43.35 -4.86 -3.42
CA GLU A 34 -42.43 -4.99 -4.56
C GLU A 34 -41.19 -4.10 -4.41
N TRP A 35 -41.39 -2.84 -3.99
CA TRP A 35 -40.30 -1.92 -3.73
C TRP A 35 -39.38 -2.41 -2.61
N LEU A 36 -39.94 -2.95 -1.52
CA LEU A 36 -39.17 -3.57 -0.44
C LEU A 36 -38.36 -4.77 -0.91
N LYS A 37 -38.94 -5.65 -1.74
CA LYS A 37 -38.20 -6.79 -2.32
C LYS A 37 -37.03 -6.29 -3.17
N LYS A 38 -37.25 -5.27 -4.01
CA LYS A 38 -36.19 -4.65 -4.82
C LYS A 38 -35.09 -4.03 -3.96
N LYS A 39 -35.45 -3.33 -2.89
CA LYS A 39 -34.48 -2.73 -1.97
C LYS A 39 -33.65 -3.77 -1.22
N ARG A 40 -34.29 -4.83 -0.73
CA ARG A 40 -33.60 -5.94 -0.07
C ARG A 40 -32.64 -6.67 -1.03
N ALA A 41 -33.01 -6.84 -2.29
CA ALA A 41 -32.14 -7.45 -3.30
C ALA A 41 -30.90 -6.59 -3.57
N GLU A 42 -31.07 -5.27 -3.73
CA GLU A 42 -29.97 -4.31 -3.94
C GLU A 42 -28.99 -4.31 -2.75
N GLU A 43 -29.52 -4.29 -1.53
CA GLU A 43 -28.71 -4.31 -0.30
C GLU A 43 -27.98 -5.65 -0.12
N ALA A 44 -28.65 -6.77 -0.43
CA ALA A 44 -28.03 -8.08 -0.36
C ALA A 44 -26.90 -8.25 -1.38
N GLU A 45 -27.04 -7.70 -2.59
CA GLU A 45 -25.97 -7.70 -3.59
C GLU A 45 -24.77 -6.87 -3.13
N LYS A 46 -25.00 -5.67 -2.60
CA LYS A 46 -23.96 -4.81 -2.02
C LYS A 46 -23.21 -5.52 -0.89
N LYS A 47 -23.96 -6.13 0.04
CA LYS A 47 -23.39 -6.87 1.17
C LYS A 47 -22.61 -8.11 0.74
N LYS A 48 -23.04 -8.81 -0.31
CA LYS A 48 -22.28 -9.95 -0.88
C LYS A 48 -20.95 -9.48 -1.48
N LYS A 49 -20.97 -8.40 -2.27
CA LYS A 49 -19.75 -7.83 -2.87
C LYS A 49 -18.75 -7.35 -1.82
N GLU A 50 -19.23 -6.75 -0.74
CA GLU A 50 -18.37 -6.30 0.36
C GLU A 50 -17.73 -7.49 1.09
N LYS A 51 -18.52 -8.52 1.43
CA LYS A 51 -18.02 -9.74 2.07
C LYS A 51 -17.02 -10.50 1.20
N GLU A 52 -17.20 -10.51 -0.12
CA GLU A 52 -16.26 -11.15 -1.04
C GLU A 52 -14.91 -10.42 -1.05
N LYS A 53 -14.93 -9.09 -1.11
CA LYS A 53 -13.72 -8.25 -1.03
C LYS A 53 -13.00 -8.39 0.31
N GLU A 54 -13.74 -8.52 1.41
CA GLU A 54 -13.15 -8.74 2.73
C GLU A 54 -12.42 -10.09 2.78
N LYS A 55 -13.04 -11.15 2.26
CA LYS A 55 -12.42 -12.48 2.16
C LYS A 55 -11.20 -12.50 1.26
N GLU A 56 -11.23 -11.79 0.14
CA GLU A 56 -10.10 -11.65 -0.78
C GLU A 56 -8.90 -10.99 -0.06
N ARG A 57 -9.14 -9.91 0.68
CA ARG A 57 -8.10 -9.25 1.48
C ARG A 57 -7.55 -10.14 2.58
N GLU A 58 -8.40 -10.89 3.25
CA GLU A 58 -7.98 -11.83 4.28
C GLU A 58 -7.08 -12.93 3.68
N ALA A 59 -7.46 -13.47 2.52
CA ALA A 59 -6.66 -14.46 1.80
C ALA A 59 -5.32 -13.89 1.35
N GLU A 60 -5.28 -12.66 0.81
CA GLU A 60 -4.04 -11.99 0.42
C GLU A 60 -3.09 -11.80 1.62
N LEU A 61 -3.62 -11.39 2.77
CA LEU A 61 -2.84 -11.26 4.00
C LEU A 61 -2.30 -12.61 4.48
N GLN A 62 -3.11 -13.67 4.43
CA GLN A 62 -2.66 -15.02 4.75
C GLN A 62 -1.59 -15.52 3.78
N GLU A 63 -1.73 -15.26 2.47
CA GLU A 63 -0.71 -15.61 1.48
C GLU A 63 0.60 -14.87 1.75
N LYS A 64 0.55 -13.57 2.01
CA LYS A 64 1.74 -12.78 2.33
C LYS A 64 2.44 -13.32 3.57
N LYS A 65 1.67 -13.68 4.60
CA LYS A 65 2.20 -14.30 5.82
C LYS A 65 2.86 -15.64 5.50
N ALA A 66 2.16 -16.53 4.80
CA ALA A 66 2.68 -17.85 4.42
C ALA A 66 3.94 -17.75 3.54
N ARG A 67 3.99 -16.80 2.60
CA ARG A 67 5.18 -16.53 1.77
C ARG A 67 6.36 -16.10 2.65
N SER A 68 6.16 -15.17 3.57
CA SER A 68 7.22 -14.73 4.48
C SER A 68 7.73 -15.85 5.38
N GLU A 69 6.83 -16.70 5.90
CA GLU A 69 7.20 -17.85 6.73
C GLU A 69 7.99 -18.91 5.95
N LYS A 70 7.62 -19.15 4.68
CA LYS A 70 8.38 -20.05 3.79
C LYS A 70 9.80 -19.54 3.56
N ILE A 71 9.95 -18.27 3.20
CA ILE A 71 11.25 -17.63 2.98
C ILE A 71 12.08 -17.65 4.26
N PHE A 72 11.46 -17.36 5.41
CA PHE A 72 12.14 -17.40 6.70
C PHE A 72 12.68 -18.80 7.03
N LYS A 73 11.87 -19.84 6.84
CA LYS A 73 12.29 -21.23 7.05
C LYS A 73 13.43 -21.63 6.11
N GLU A 74 13.33 -21.27 4.84
CA GLU A 74 14.38 -21.51 3.86
C GLU A 74 15.68 -20.81 4.26
N TRP A 75 15.59 -19.55 4.70
CA TRP A 75 16.73 -18.80 5.21
C TRP A 75 17.36 -19.47 6.44
N LEU A 76 16.57 -19.98 7.39
CA LEU A 76 17.10 -20.72 8.54
C LEU A 76 17.86 -21.98 8.13
N GLN A 77 17.36 -22.74 7.15
CA GLN A 77 18.05 -23.92 6.62
C GLN A 77 19.35 -23.53 5.92
N ASN A 78 19.29 -22.53 5.03
CA ASN A 78 20.46 -22.04 4.32
C ASN A 78 21.51 -21.45 5.25
N ALA A 79 21.10 -20.75 6.33
CA ALA A 79 22.00 -20.20 7.34
C ALA A 79 22.75 -21.29 8.11
N ARG A 80 22.09 -22.42 8.41
CA ARG A 80 22.71 -23.58 9.07
C ARG A 80 23.70 -24.30 8.16
N ASN A 81 23.44 -24.33 6.86
CA ASN A 81 24.25 -25.04 5.87
C ASN A 81 25.37 -24.20 5.25
N LYS A 82 25.54 -22.93 5.67
CA LYS A 82 26.67 -22.13 5.18
C LYS A 82 27.97 -22.80 5.62
N PRO A 83 28.90 -23.11 4.69
CA PRO A 83 30.22 -23.56 5.09
C PRO A 83 30.79 -22.49 6.02
N ARG A 84 31.19 -22.90 7.23
CA ARG A 84 31.88 -22.01 8.15
C ARG A 84 33.03 -21.41 7.34
N PRO A 85 33.11 -20.07 7.19
CA PRO A 85 34.20 -19.48 6.45
C PRO A 85 35.49 -20.05 7.01
N LEU A 86 36.25 -20.75 6.16
CA LEU A 86 37.63 -21.06 6.49
C LEU A 86 38.28 -19.74 6.88
N LEU A 87 39.03 -19.77 7.98
CA LEU A 87 39.76 -18.65 8.57
C LEU A 87 40.91 -18.18 7.65
N TYR A 88 40.63 -18.05 6.36
CA TYR A 88 41.52 -17.68 5.29
C TYR A 88 40.96 -16.42 4.64
N GLY A 89 41.31 -15.29 5.24
CA GLY A 89 40.88 -13.98 4.78
C GLY A 89 41.67 -12.88 5.46
N TYR A 90 42.81 -12.55 4.85
CA TYR A 90 43.45 -11.24 4.91
C TYR A 90 43.89 -10.72 6.29
N GLY A 91 45.05 -11.20 6.73
CA GLY A 91 45.78 -10.58 7.83
C GLY A 91 47.02 -11.39 8.17
N PHE A 92 48.13 -11.06 7.52
CA PHE A 92 49.48 -11.57 7.79
C PHE A 92 49.77 -13.01 7.33
N PRO A 93 50.53 -13.23 6.24
CA PRO A 93 51.17 -14.53 6.06
C PRO A 93 52.12 -14.71 7.24
N HIS A 94 51.99 -15.81 7.97
CA HIS A 94 52.90 -16.17 9.06
C HIS A 94 54.31 -16.42 8.50
N GLY A 95 55.02 -15.34 8.20
CA GLY A 95 56.32 -15.31 7.56
C GLY A 95 57.16 -14.24 8.23
N LYS A 96 57.77 -14.62 9.36
CA LYS A 96 59.01 -14.07 9.94
C LYS A 96 59.38 -12.67 9.41
N SER A 97 58.70 -11.62 9.85
CA SER A 97 59.17 -10.25 9.68
C SER A 97 59.80 -9.82 10.99
N ALA A 98 61.12 -10.04 11.12
CA ALA A 98 61.92 -9.36 12.12
C ALA A 98 62.00 -7.88 11.70
N GLY A 99 61.23 -7.02 12.36
CA GLY A 99 61.18 -5.59 12.07
C GLY A 99 59.80 -5.08 12.47
N GLY A 100 59.76 -4.32 13.57
CA GLY A 100 58.54 -3.93 14.28
C GLY A 100 57.40 -3.49 13.36
N ALA A 101 56.27 -4.20 13.45
CA ALA A 101 55.03 -3.70 12.92
C ALA A 101 54.44 -2.76 13.97
N ASP A 102 54.73 -1.46 13.84
CA ASP A 102 53.88 -0.44 14.41
C ASP A 102 52.42 -0.76 14.03
N GLY A 103 51.51 -0.70 15.00
CA GLY A 103 50.10 -1.08 14.89
C GLY A 103 49.26 -0.23 13.93
N ASN A 104 49.87 0.37 12.92
CA ASN A 104 49.32 1.35 11.99
C ASN A 104 49.50 0.91 10.53
N SER A 105 49.27 -0.37 10.23
CA SER A 105 49.28 -0.90 8.85
C SER A 105 48.09 -0.45 8.00
N TYR A 106 47.21 0.39 8.55
CA TYR A 106 46.11 1.00 7.81
C TYR A 106 46.45 2.47 7.54
N PRO A 107 46.56 2.89 6.26
CA PRO A 107 46.67 4.30 5.96
C PRO A 107 45.45 5.03 6.51
N ALA A 108 45.65 6.23 7.06
CA ALA A 108 44.53 7.06 7.51
C ALA A 108 43.53 7.21 6.36
N PRO A 109 42.22 7.02 6.58
CA PRO A 109 41.23 7.13 5.53
C PRO A 109 41.35 8.49 4.84
N ALA A 110 41.53 8.49 3.52
CA ALA A 110 41.68 9.73 2.75
C ALA A 110 40.39 10.58 2.72
N TYR A 111 39.26 10.01 3.15
CA TYR A 111 37.97 10.67 3.21
C TYR A 111 37.16 10.14 4.39
N CYS A 112 36.81 11.02 5.33
CA CYS A 112 35.78 10.78 6.32
C CYS A 112 34.52 11.50 5.86
N ASN A 113 33.38 10.80 5.76
CA ASN A 113 32.11 11.43 5.43
C ASN A 113 31.80 12.50 6.50
N PRO A 114 31.86 13.81 6.16
CA PRO A 114 31.77 14.89 7.15
C PRO A 114 30.37 15.03 7.74
N ILE A 115 29.38 14.36 7.14
CA ILE A 115 28.02 14.30 7.65
C ILE A 115 27.93 13.01 8.47
N PRO A 116 27.98 13.08 9.83
CA PRO A 116 27.63 11.93 10.64
C PRO A 116 26.26 11.46 10.19
N TRP A 117 26.07 10.15 10.05
CA TRP A 117 24.80 9.54 9.70
C TRP A 117 23.75 10.09 10.65
N LYS A 118 23.02 11.13 10.23
CA LYS A 118 22.04 11.77 11.09
C LYS A 118 21.02 10.68 11.41
N PRO A 119 20.67 10.45 12.68
CA PRO A 119 19.58 9.55 13.01
C PRO A 119 18.38 9.92 12.12
N VAL A 120 17.88 8.94 11.38
CA VAL A 120 16.70 9.16 10.53
C VAL A 120 15.60 9.66 11.47
N HIS A 121 15.08 10.85 11.21
CA HIS A 121 13.99 11.40 11.99
C HIS A 121 12.78 10.49 11.78
N VAL A 122 12.48 9.66 12.77
CA VAL A 122 11.25 8.87 12.79
C VAL A 122 10.14 9.86 13.16
N PRO A 123 9.22 10.18 12.25
CA PRO A 123 8.11 11.04 12.60
C PRO A 123 7.33 10.36 13.74
N PRO A 124 6.85 11.13 14.75
CA PRO A 124 6.06 10.56 15.83
C PRO A 124 4.86 9.81 15.23
N PRO A 125 4.48 8.66 15.81
CA PRO A 125 3.30 7.93 15.36
C PRO A 125 2.11 8.88 15.41
N LYS A 126 1.35 8.95 14.31
CA LYS A 126 0.14 9.75 14.26
C LYS A 126 -0.82 9.13 15.28
N GLU A 127 -1.05 9.82 16.38
CA GLU A 127 -2.19 9.52 17.23
C GLU A 127 -3.43 9.62 16.33
N ASP A 128 -4.21 8.54 16.28
CA ASP A 128 -5.48 8.50 15.55
C ASP A 128 -6.45 9.47 16.24
N SER A 129 -6.34 10.74 15.86
CA SER A 129 -7.25 11.81 16.24
C SER A 129 -8.61 11.50 15.61
N VAL A 130 -9.43 10.89 16.45
CA VAL A 130 -10.85 10.68 16.29
C VAL A 130 -11.49 11.99 15.78
N PHE A 131 -12.11 11.90 14.59
CA PHE A 131 -12.99 12.88 13.94
C PHE A 131 -13.12 14.27 14.59
N THR A 132 -12.63 15.31 13.92
CA THR A 132 -13.47 16.49 13.62
C THR A 132 -13.01 17.19 12.34
N MET A 133 -13.99 17.47 11.49
CA MET A 133 -13.90 18.26 10.26
C MET A 133 -13.16 19.59 10.47
N LYS A 134 -12.12 19.88 9.68
CA LYS A 134 -11.81 21.27 9.27
C LYS A 134 -10.84 21.37 8.08
N LYS A 135 -11.45 21.65 6.93
CA LYS A 135 -11.08 22.61 5.87
C LYS A 135 -9.63 22.59 5.32
N SER A 136 -9.55 22.04 4.10
CA SER A 136 -8.55 22.28 3.05
C SER A 136 -7.82 23.63 3.14
N LYS A 137 -6.48 23.56 3.27
CA LYS A 137 -5.57 24.60 2.77
C LYS A 137 -4.58 23.95 1.81
N ARG A 138 -4.56 24.50 0.59
CA ARG A 138 -3.75 24.16 -0.57
C ARG A 138 -2.25 24.08 -0.21
N PRO A 139 -1.49 23.05 -0.63
CA PRO A 139 -0.05 23.07 -0.47
C PRO A 139 0.57 24.10 -1.41
N VAL A 140 1.35 25.01 -0.84
CA VAL A 140 2.17 25.98 -1.57
C VAL A 140 3.33 25.23 -2.21
N SER A 141 3.44 25.41 -3.52
CA SER A 141 4.57 25.00 -4.35
C SER A 141 5.83 25.72 -3.89
N CYS A 142 6.86 24.95 -3.51
CA CYS A 142 8.22 25.46 -3.34
C CYS A 142 9.10 24.86 -4.43
N GLN A 143 9.19 25.57 -5.56
CA GLN A 143 10.30 25.45 -6.49
C GLN A 143 11.51 26.20 -5.90
N SER A 144 12.65 25.54 -5.88
CA SER A 144 13.95 26.21 -6.07
C SER A 144 14.98 25.16 -6.49
N HIS A 145 15.04 24.90 -7.79
CA HIS A 145 16.16 24.24 -8.43
C HIS A 145 17.29 25.27 -8.52
N THR A 146 18.30 25.14 -7.66
CA THR A 146 19.56 25.88 -7.80
C THR A 146 20.32 25.29 -8.98
N SER A 147 20.47 26.09 -10.04
CA SER A 147 21.25 25.78 -11.23
C SER A 147 22.75 25.81 -10.89
N SER A 148 23.47 24.72 -11.21
CA SER A 148 24.93 24.64 -11.10
C SER A 148 25.59 25.19 -12.38
N PRO A 149 26.72 25.91 -12.30
CA PRO A 149 27.40 26.46 -13.47
C PRO A 149 28.08 25.36 -14.30
N VAL A 150 27.90 25.47 -15.62
CA VAL A 150 28.45 24.57 -16.65
C VAL A 150 29.98 24.69 -16.66
N VAL A 151 30.68 23.60 -16.33
CA VAL A 151 32.13 23.49 -16.54
C VAL A 151 32.38 22.94 -17.94
N ILE A 152 33.04 23.75 -18.76
CA ILE A 152 33.46 23.45 -20.14
C ILE A 152 34.46 22.29 -20.12
N TYR A 153 34.13 21.18 -20.80
CA TYR A 153 35.03 20.04 -20.98
C TYR A 153 35.98 20.33 -22.15
N LYS A 154 37.31 20.30 -21.92
CA LYS A 154 38.31 20.31 -23.00
C LYS A 154 38.68 18.86 -23.36
N PRO A 155 38.67 18.47 -24.65
CA PRO A 155 39.14 17.16 -25.07
C PRO A 155 40.66 17.17 -25.20
N LYS A 156 41.34 16.18 -24.62
CA LYS A 156 42.76 15.93 -24.87
C LYS A 156 42.94 14.54 -25.46
N ASN A 157 42.65 14.44 -26.75
CA ASN A 157 43.14 13.37 -27.59
C ASN A 157 44.64 13.62 -27.82
N ASN A 158 45.47 12.61 -27.59
CA ASN A 158 46.53 12.23 -28.53
C ASN A 158 46.87 10.76 -28.28
N LEU A 159 46.53 9.96 -29.29
CA LEU A 159 46.96 8.59 -29.50
C LEU A 159 48.49 8.55 -29.55
N CYS A 160 49.12 7.61 -28.86
CA CYS A 160 50.39 7.06 -29.32
C CYS A 160 50.22 5.54 -29.43
N VAL A 161 50.10 5.12 -30.69
CA VAL A 161 50.17 3.75 -31.17
C VAL A 161 51.53 3.15 -30.77
N GLY A 162 51.52 1.87 -30.39
CA GLY A 162 52.65 1.22 -29.74
C GLY A 162 53.75 0.67 -30.65
N SER A 163 54.68 -0.05 -30.04
CA SER A 163 55.34 -1.22 -30.66
C SER A 163 56.00 -2.08 -29.58
N LEU A 164 55.74 -3.39 -29.64
CA LEU A 164 56.61 -4.45 -29.15
C LEU A 164 58.04 -4.27 -29.71
N CYS A 165 59.09 -4.51 -28.90
CA CYS A 165 60.01 -5.65 -29.14
C CYS A 165 61.17 -5.76 -28.14
N ARG A 166 61.27 -6.98 -27.62
CA ARG A 166 62.43 -7.85 -27.30
C ARG A 166 63.50 -7.47 -26.27
N LYS A 167 63.65 -8.47 -25.38
CA LYS A 167 64.82 -8.88 -24.60
C LYS A 167 66.12 -8.95 -25.44
N GLN A 168 67.23 -8.64 -24.78
CA GLN A 168 68.42 -9.48 -24.71
C GLN A 168 68.85 -9.58 -23.24
#